data_AF-A0A850W108-F1
#
_entry.id   AF-A0A850W108-F1
#
_cell.length_a   1.000
_cell.length_b   1.000
_cell.length_c   1.000
_cell.angle_alpha   90.00
_cell.angle_beta   90.00
_cell.angle_gamma   90.00
#
_symmetry.space_group_name_H-M   'P 1'
#
loop_
_entity.id
_entity.type
_entity.pdbx_description
1 polymer ?
#
loop_
_entity_poly.entity_id
_entity_poly.type
_entity_poly.pdbx_seq_one_letter_code
_entity_poly.pdbx_strand_id
1 'polypeptide(L)'
;GQASSFTQQPQDQVVIAGQPVTLLCAIPEYNGIVLWIKDGLALGVGRDLSSYPRYLVVGDHLSGEHHLKILRADLQDDAVYECQAIQAAIRSRPARLTVL
;
A
#
# COMPACT_ATOMS: atom_id res chain seq x y z
N GLY A 1 3.25 24.01 -10.51
CA GLY A 1 3.84 22.69 -10.21
C GLY A 1 2.76 21.67 -10.46
N GLN A 2 3.06 20.60 -11.20
CA GLN A 2 2.11 19.54 -11.49
C GLN A 2 1.71 18.87 -10.17
N ALA A 3 0.41 18.88 -9.86
CA ALA A 3 -0.10 18.20 -8.67
C ALA A 3 -0.10 16.70 -8.93
N SER A 4 0.67 15.92 -8.17
CA SER A 4 0.63 14.47 -8.24
C SER A 4 -0.76 13.97 -7.84
N SER A 5 -1.27 12.96 -8.55
CA SER A 5 -2.58 12.37 -8.30
C SER A 5 -2.54 10.86 -8.44
N PHE A 6 -3.35 10.16 -7.66
CA PHE A 6 -3.47 8.71 -7.76
C PHE A 6 -4.22 8.30 -9.02
N THR A 7 -3.66 7.42 -9.85
CA THR A 7 -4.39 6.70 -10.90
C THR A 7 -4.97 5.38 -10.39
N GLN A 8 -4.33 4.78 -9.40
CA GLN A 8 -4.86 3.63 -8.66
C GLN A 8 -4.79 3.90 -7.17
N GLN A 9 -5.87 3.58 -6.49
CA GLN A 9 -5.99 3.66 -5.05
C GLN A 9 -6.50 2.32 -4.52
N PRO A 10 -6.12 1.93 -3.30
CA PRO A 10 -6.54 0.65 -2.76
C PRO A 10 -8.06 0.61 -2.63
N GLN A 11 -8.58 -0.60 -2.68
CA GLN A 11 -10.01 -0.90 -2.57
C GLN A 11 -10.22 -1.89 -1.45
N ASP A 12 -11.41 -1.84 -0.86
CA ASP A 12 -11.83 -2.83 0.11
C ASP A 12 -11.76 -4.22 -0.51
N GLN A 13 -11.15 -5.17 0.22
CA GLN A 13 -10.93 -6.52 -0.25
C GLN A 13 -11.19 -7.52 0.87
N VAL A 14 -11.65 -8.70 0.49
CA VAL A 14 -11.80 -9.85 1.38
C VAL A 14 -10.83 -10.92 0.91
N VAL A 15 -10.03 -11.46 1.82
CA VAL A 15 -9.06 -12.51 1.53
C VAL A 15 -9.20 -13.64 2.54
N ILE A 16 -9.03 -14.88 2.10
CA ILE A 16 -8.99 -16.04 3.00
C ILE A 16 -7.59 -16.14 3.60
N ALA A 17 -7.49 -16.43 4.90
CA ALA A 17 -6.21 -16.65 5.57
C ALA A 17 -5.32 -17.65 4.80
N GLY A 18 -4.04 -17.33 4.72
CA GLY A 18 -3.03 -18.05 3.95
C GLY A 18 -2.94 -17.67 2.46
N GLN A 19 -3.94 -17.00 1.88
CA GLN A 19 -3.93 -16.57 0.48
C GLN A 19 -3.18 -15.24 0.29
N PRO A 20 -2.56 -15.01 -0.88
CA PRO A 20 -1.96 -13.72 -1.18
C PRO A 20 -3.03 -12.66 -1.49
N VAL A 21 -2.74 -11.40 -1.16
CA VAL A 21 -3.55 -10.24 -1.55
C VAL A 21 -2.66 -9.08 -1.97
N THR A 22 -3.12 -8.27 -2.92
CA THR A 22 -2.42 -7.06 -3.38
C THR A 22 -3.35 -5.86 -3.28
N LEU A 23 -2.92 -4.85 -2.52
CA LEU A 23 -3.57 -3.55 -2.45
C LEU A 23 -2.88 -2.61 -3.46
N LEU A 24 -3.64 -2.13 -4.44
CA LEU A 24 -3.10 -1.32 -5.52
C LEU A 24 -2.86 0.13 -5.06
N CYS A 25 -1.75 0.70 -5.50
CA CYS A 25 -1.44 2.12 -5.37
C CYS A 25 -0.53 2.55 -6.51
N ALA A 26 -0.94 3.57 -7.27
CA ALA A 26 -0.15 4.14 -8.35
C ALA A 26 -0.30 5.66 -8.41
N ILE A 27 0.83 6.36 -8.51
CA ILE A 27 0.93 7.82 -8.58
C ILE A 27 1.90 8.12 -9.73
N PRO A 28 1.41 8.30 -10.98
CA PRO A 28 2.27 8.53 -12.12
C PRO A 28 3.14 9.78 -11.94
N GLU A 29 4.34 9.74 -12.52
CA GLU A 29 5.29 10.85 -12.52
C GLU A 29 5.76 11.26 -11.10
N TYR A 30 5.41 10.48 -10.07
CA TYR A 30 5.89 10.67 -8.71
C TYR A 30 7.07 9.74 -8.42
N ASN A 31 8.23 10.33 -8.17
CA ASN A 31 9.48 9.64 -7.85
C ASN A 31 9.87 9.79 -6.36
N GLY A 32 8.96 10.28 -5.53
CA GLY A 32 9.18 10.48 -4.10
C GLY A 32 8.98 9.20 -3.29
N ILE A 33 8.95 9.35 -1.97
CA ILE A 33 8.74 8.25 -1.05
C ILE A 33 7.24 8.02 -0.92
N VAL A 34 6.85 6.75 -1.01
CA VAL A 34 5.49 6.28 -0.71
C VAL A 34 5.54 5.46 0.58
N LEU A 35 4.64 5.74 1.50
CA LEU A 35 4.44 4.98 2.73
C LEU A 35 3.13 4.21 2.64
N TRP A 36 3.16 2.95 3.06
CA TRP A 36 1.95 2.21 3.39
C TRP A 36 1.65 2.35 4.87
N ILE A 37 0.41 2.73 5.16
CA ILE A 37 -0.13 2.91 6.51
C ILE A 37 -1.11 1.77 6.77
N LYS A 38 -1.04 1.18 7.96
CA LYS A 38 -1.97 0.17 8.48
C LYS A 38 -2.49 0.66 9.82
N ASP A 39 -3.81 0.88 9.92
CA ASP A 39 -4.49 1.43 11.11
C ASP A 39 -3.79 2.69 11.68
N GLY A 40 -3.36 3.58 10.79
CA GLY A 40 -2.69 4.83 11.16
C GLY A 40 -1.18 4.70 11.45
N LEU A 41 -0.61 3.50 11.40
CA LEU A 41 0.82 3.25 11.62
C LEU A 41 1.54 2.96 10.30
N ALA A 42 2.69 3.61 10.07
CA ALA A 42 3.52 3.31 8.92
C ALA A 42 4.15 1.92 9.06
N LEU A 43 4.04 1.11 8.00
CA LEU A 43 4.62 -0.24 7.95
C LEU A 43 6.15 -0.23 7.76
N GLY A 44 6.69 0.88 7.28
CA GLY A 44 8.09 1.06 6.94
C GLY A 44 8.28 2.29 6.07
N VAL A 45 9.45 2.44 5.45
CA VAL A 45 9.79 3.60 4.61
C VAL A 45 10.07 3.16 3.18
N GLY A 46 9.31 3.72 2.22
CA GLY A 46 9.43 3.35 0.82
C GLY A 46 9.14 1.86 0.62
N ARG A 47 10.15 1.11 0.19
CA ARG A 47 10.05 -0.34 -0.05
C ARG A 47 10.52 -1.19 1.13
N ASP A 48 11.16 -0.60 2.12
CA ASP A 48 11.70 -1.33 3.26
C ASP A 48 10.59 -1.56 4.29
N LEU A 49 10.09 -2.79 4.30
CA LEU A 49 9.11 -3.30 5.25
C LEU A 49 9.71 -4.40 6.13
N SER A 50 10.99 -4.28 6.54
CA SER A 50 11.73 -5.34 7.25
C SER A 50 11.06 -5.87 8.52
N SER A 51 10.21 -5.07 9.18
CA SER A 51 9.43 -5.52 10.36
C SER A 51 8.24 -6.42 10.00
N TYR A 52 7.89 -6.53 8.71
CA TYR A 52 6.75 -7.25 8.17
C TYR A 52 7.24 -8.23 7.07
N PRO A 53 7.82 -9.39 7.43
CA PRO A 53 8.49 -10.29 6.48
C PRO A 53 7.56 -10.90 5.41
N ARG A 54 6.24 -10.83 5.60
CA ARG A 54 5.24 -11.30 4.61
C ARG A 54 4.81 -10.21 3.62
N TYR A 55 5.23 -8.97 3.83
CA TYR A 55 4.75 -7.79 3.12
C TYR A 55 5.82 -7.33 2.13
N LEU A 56 5.41 -6.98 0.92
CA LEU A 56 6.29 -6.50 -0.14
C LEU A 56 5.67 -5.30 -0.83
N VAL A 57 6.49 -4.30 -1.18
CA VAL A 57 6.09 -3.27 -2.13
C VAL A 57 6.50 -3.73 -3.53
N VAL A 58 5.53 -3.92 -4.42
CA VAL A 58 5.69 -4.43 -5.78
C VAL A 58 5.12 -3.45 -6.82
N GLY A 59 5.43 -3.66 -8.10
CA GLY A 59 5.04 -2.78 -9.21
C GLY A 59 6.25 -2.08 -9.85
N ASP A 60 6.03 -1.44 -10.99
CA ASP A 60 7.03 -0.59 -11.63
C ASP A 60 7.12 0.79 -10.94
N HIS A 61 8.18 0.96 -10.16
CA HIS A 61 8.37 2.19 -9.40
C HIS A 61 8.78 3.37 -10.28
N LEU A 62 9.31 3.11 -11.49
CA LEU A 62 9.64 4.17 -12.44
C LEU A 62 8.38 4.76 -13.07
N SER A 63 7.29 3.97 -13.13
CA SER A 63 5.96 4.43 -13.56
C SER A 63 5.08 4.90 -12.38
N GLY A 64 5.58 4.83 -11.15
CA GLY A 64 4.89 5.28 -9.94
C GLY A 64 3.98 4.23 -9.29
N GLU A 65 4.16 2.94 -9.60
CA GLU A 65 3.44 1.83 -8.98
C GLU A 65 4.11 1.38 -7.67
N HIS A 66 3.32 1.39 -6.59
CA HIS A 66 3.77 1.07 -5.23
C HIS A 66 2.76 0.17 -4.52
N HIS A 67 2.44 -0.97 -5.12
CA HIS A 67 1.41 -1.88 -4.61
C HIS A 67 1.89 -2.63 -3.37
N LEU A 68 1.05 -2.74 -2.34
CA LEU A 68 1.35 -3.57 -1.18
C LEU A 68 0.86 -5.00 -1.43
N LYS A 69 1.79 -5.95 -1.49
CA LYS A 69 1.50 -7.38 -1.57
C LYS A 69 1.74 -8.04 -0.23
N ILE A 70 0.72 -8.72 0.29
CA ILE A 70 0.81 -9.60 1.46
C ILE A 70 0.86 -11.03 0.92
N LEU A 71 1.95 -11.75 1.17
CA LEU A 71 2.22 -13.05 0.53
C LEU A 71 1.27 -14.17 0.99
N ARG A 72 0.87 -14.15 2.25
CA ARG A 72 -0.04 -15.13 2.86
C ARG A 72 -0.80 -14.39 3.95
N ALA A 73 -2.06 -14.03 3.75
CA ALA A 73 -2.83 -13.26 4.72
C ALA A 73 -2.95 -13.98 6.07
N ASP A 74 -3.03 -13.21 7.15
CA ASP A 74 -3.25 -13.65 8.53
C ASP A 74 -4.28 -12.72 9.19
N LEU A 75 -4.95 -13.15 10.25
CA LEU A 75 -5.95 -12.35 10.96
C LEU A 75 -5.42 -10.99 11.44
N GLN A 76 -4.13 -10.91 11.75
CA GLN A 76 -3.48 -9.64 12.09
C GLN A 76 -3.47 -8.64 10.93
N ASP A 77 -3.66 -9.09 9.69
CA ASP A 77 -3.68 -8.24 8.50
C ASP A 77 -5.06 -7.62 8.25
N ASP A 78 -6.11 -8.04 8.98
CA ASP A 78 -7.40 -7.36 8.96
C ASP A 78 -7.26 -5.96 9.57
N ALA A 79 -7.30 -4.95 8.71
CA ALA A 79 -6.99 -3.58 9.06
C ALA A 79 -7.46 -2.61 7.96
N VAL A 80 -7.39 -1.31 8.26
CA VAL A 80 -7.50 -0.26 7.24
C VAL A 80 -6.12 0.10 6.72
N TYR A 81 -6.00 0.17 5.40
CA TYR A 81 -4.76 0.51 4.71
C TYR A 81 -4.90 1.81 3.91
N GLU A 82 -3.82 2.59 3.90
CA GLU A 82 -3.68 3.79 3.06
C GLU A 82 -2.30 3.84 2.41
N CYS A 83 -2.22 4.45 1.23
CA CYS A 83 -0.99 4.74 0.51
C CYS A 83 -0.74 6.26 0.54
N GLN A 84 0.42 6.70 1.02
CA GLN A 84 0.73 8.13 1.22
C GLN A 84 2.03 8.55 0.53
N ALA A 85 1.95 9.55 -0.35
CA ALA A 85 3.10 10.19 -0.96
C ALA A 85 3.50 11.42 -0.14
N ILE A 86 4.46 11.24 0.77
CA ILE A 86 4.76 12.20 1.84
C ILE A 86 5.28 13.54 1.32
N GLN A 87 6.14 13.55 0.30
CA GLN A 87 6.67 14.79 -0.27
C GLN A 87 5.61 15.59 -1.05
N ALA A 88 4.63 14.90 -1.64
CA ALA A 88 3.51 15.53 -2.33
C ALA A 88 2.34 15.87 -1.39
N ALA A 89 2.40 15.46 -0.11
CA ALA A 89 1.35 15.63 0.88
C ALA A 89 -0.03 15.10 0.42
N ILE A 90 -0.05 14.01 -0.36
CA ILE A 90 -1.29 13.35 -0.80
C ILE A 90 -1.43 11.96 -0.17
N ARG A 91 -2.67 11.59 0.15
CA ARG A 91 -3.06 10.28 0.70
C ARG A 91 -4.17 9.67 -0.15
N SER A 92 -4.14 8.36 -0.31
CA SER A 92 -5.23 7.64 -0.97
C SER A 92 -6.48 7.63 -0.10
N ARG A 93 -7.60 7.17 -0.65
CA ARG A 93 -8.73 6.69 0.15
C ARG A 93 -8.28 5.53 1.06
N PRO A 94 -8.92 5.38 2.23
CA PRO A 94 -8.75 4.19 3.06
C PRO A 94 -9.34 2.96 2.36
N ALA A 95 -8.74 1.80 2.61
CA ALA A 95 -9.23 0.51 2.14
C ALA A 95 -9.23 -0.51 3.28
N ARG A 96 -10.37 -1.15 3.54
CA ARG A 96 -10.51 -2.26 4.49
C ARG A 96 -10.04 -3.56 3.84
N LEU A 97 -9.04 -4.21 4.42
CA LEU A 97 -8.79 -5.61 4.16
C LEU A 97 -9.49 -6.44 5.22
N THR A 98 -10.39 -7.33 4.83
CA THR A 98 -11.03 -8.30 5.73
C THR A 98 -10.42 -9.67 5.52
N VAL A 99 -9.99 -10.31 6.60
CA VAL A 99 -9.39 -11.66 6.54
C VAL A 99 -10.38 -12.68 7.11
N LEU A 100 -10.73 -13.69 6.31
CA LEU A 100 -11.64 -14.78 6.66
C LEU A 100 -10.91 -16.08 7.00
#